data_AF-A0A1M5D0U5-F1
#
_entry.id   AF-A0A1M5D0U5-F1
#
_cell.length_a   1.000
_cell.length_b   1.000
_cell.length_c   1.000
_cell.angle_alpha   90.00
_cell.angle_beta   90.00
_cell.angle_gamma   90.00
#
_symmetry.space_group_name_H-M   'P 1'
#
loop_
_entity.id
_entity.type
_entity.pdbx_description
1 polymer ?
#
loop_
_entity_poly.entity_id
_entity_poly.type
_entity_poly.pdbx_seq_one_letter_code
_entity_poly.pdbx_strand_id
1 'polypeptide(L)'
;MTATALATKSPPAAAPAKAVLPPVLSLDDRIRAALTDHAASTVIAELAAEVDDAVAAAEKHYAAANERAIDPTIPGEAVAEARRVMEDNDFIRQRMHEAARRLKDELDVAKAREADAARQIEVSAFFAERDLLIRDLRQQYENAAGVILSLLRRLQRSDAELARLGLGLDAGAETGARGVPAHFHTANGPVSRLYDARLPQFYGHGYLWPR
;
A
#
# COMPACT_ATOMS: atom_id res chain seq x y z
N MET A 1 52.76 -58.99 -37.81
CA MET A 1 52.69 -57.68 -37.13
C MET A 1 52.16 -56.67 -38.11
N THR A 2 50.87 -56.41 -38.04
CA THR A 2 50.19 -55.40 -38.87
C THR A 2 48.89 -55.03 -38.17
N ALA A 3 48.80 -53.77 -37.77
CA ALA A 3 47.64 -53.17 -37.12
C ALA A 3 46.51 -52.94 -38.13
N THR A 4 45.27 -53.09 -37.72
CA THR A 4 44.11 -52.62 -38.48
C THR A 4 43.13 -51.95 -37.52
N ALA A 5 42.97 -50.65 -37.72
CA ALA A 5 42.18 -49.74 -36.91
C ALA A 5 40.68 -49.84 -37.22
N LEU A 6 39.85 -49.82 -36.18
CA LEU A 6 38.40 -49.66 -36.26
C LEU A 6 38.05 -48.23 -36.70
N ALA A 7 37.26 -48.10 -37.76
CA ALA A 7 36.55 -46.87 -38.12
C ALA A 7 35.10 -46.96 -37.63
N THR A 8 34.75 -46.14 -36.64
CA THR A 8 33.37 -45.95 -36.14
C THR A 8 32.62 -44.99 -37.06
N LYS A 9 31.51 -45.44 -37.63
CA LYS A 9 30.60 -44.66 -38.49
C LYS A 9 29.59 -43.91 -37.61
N SER A 10 29.66 -42.58 -37.57
CA SER A 10 28.66 -41.71 -36.93
C SER A 10 27.35 -41.68 -37.74
N PRO A 11 26.17 -41.70 -37.09
CA PRO A 11 24.88 -41.46 -37.73
C PRO A 11 24.61 -39.96 -37.97
N PRO A 12 23.78 -39.62 -38.98
CA PRO A 12 23.54 -38.23 -39.38
C PRO A 12 22.73 -37.45 -38.34
N ALA A 13 23.14 -36.20 -38.12
CA ALA A 13 22.52 -35.25 -37.21
C ALA A 13 21.06 -34.93 -37.62
N ALA A 14 20.14 -35.11 -36.67
CA ALA A 14 18.76 -34.66 -36.78
C ALA A 14 18.73 -33.13 -36.84
N ALA A 15 17.99 -32.60 -37.82
CA ALA A 15 17.70 -31.17 -37.93
C ALA A 15 16.94 -30.68 -36.68
N PRO A 16 17.26 -29.50 -36.13
CA PRO A 16 16.58 -28.98 -34.94
C PRO A 16 15.13 -28.65 -35.28
N ALA A 17 14.21 -29.23 -34.49
CA ALA A 17 12.80 -28.88 -34.49
C ALA A 17 12.64 -27.37 -34.30
N LYS A 18 11.89 -26.73 -35.20
CA LYS A 18 11.45 -25.33 -35.07
C LYS A 18 10.79 -25.16 -33.70
N ALA A 19 11.39 -24.36 -32.82
CA ALA A 19 10.78 -23.95 -31.58
C ALA A 19 9.51 -23.15 -31.91
N VAL A 20 8.35 -23.76 -31.67
CA VAL A 20 7.06 -23.06 -31.68
C VAL A 20 7.04 -22.20 -30.42
N LEU A 21 7.23 -20.89 -30.59
CA LEU A 21 6.98 -19.89 -29.54
C LEU A 21 5.54 -20.09 -29.02
N PRO A 22 5.30 -20.02 -27.70
CA PRO A 22 3.96 -20.14 -27.15
C PRO A 22 3.05 -19.09 -27.83
N PRO A 23 1.80 -19.43 -28.18
CA PRO A 23 0.91 -18.47 -28.81
C PRO A 23 0.70 -17.31 -27.83
N VAL A 24 1.09 -16.11 -28.25
CA VAL A 24 0.68 -14.88 -27.58
C VAL A 24 -0.85 -14.92 -27.53
N LEU A 25 -1.42 -14.91 -26.32
CA LEU A 25 -2.87 -14.96 -26.15
C LEU A 25 -3.52 -13.85 -26.98
N SER A 26 -4.62 -14.18 -27.64
CA SER A 26 -5.38 -13.19 -28.40
C SER A 26 -5.89 -12.07 -27.49
N LEU A 27 -6.15 -10.88 -28.05
CA LEU A 27 -6.72 -9.77 -27.29
C LEU A 27 -8.03 -10.18 -26.60
N ASP A 28 -8.89 -10.93 -27.30
CA ASP A 28 -10.13 -11.46 -26.74
C ASP A 28 -9.92 -12.42 -25.57
N ASP A 29 -8.91 -13.30 -25.65
CA ASP A 29 -8.57 -14.21 -24.54
C ASP A 29 -8.05 -13.45 -23.32
N ARG A 30 -7.27 -12.39 -23.55
CA ARG A 30 -6.77 -11.52 -22.49
C ARG A 30 -7.89 -10.71 -21.85
N ILE A 31 -8.82 -10.15 -22.64
CA ILE A 31 -10.03 -9.47 -22.13
C ILE A 31 -10.84 -10.44 -21.28
N ARG A 32 -11.10 -11.64 -21.78
CA ARG A 32 -11.84 -12.66 -21.05
C ARG A 32 -11.15 -13.00 -19.72
N ALA A 33 -9.85 -13.27 -19.74
CA ALA A 33 -9.08 -13.57 -18.53
C ALA A 33 -9.13 -12.41 -17.53
N ALA A 34 -8.92 -11.17 -17.98
CA ALA A 34 -8.97 -9.99 -17.11
C ALA A 34 -10.34 -9.81 -16.42
N LEU A 35 -11.44 -10.09 -17.15
CA LEU A 35 -12.81 -9.97 -16.64
C LEU A 35 -13.27 -11.17 -15.78
N THR A 36 -12.52 -12.27 -15.74
CA THR A 36 -12.93 -13.49 -15.01
C THR A 36 -11.98 -13.91 -13.90
N ASP A 37 -10.68 -13.70 -14.09
CA ASP A 37 -9.61 -14.17 -13.21
C ASP A 37 -9.08 -13.07 -12.27
N HIS A 38 -9.84 -12.00 -12.07
CA HIS A 38 -9.55 -10.99 -11.06
C HIS A 38 -8.14 -10.37 -11.18
N ALA A 39 -7.76 -9.98 -12.39
CA ALA A 39 -6.44 -9.41 -12.68
C ALA A 39 -6.11 -8.17 -11.81
N ALA A 40 -4.82 -7.85 -11.73
CA ALA A 40 -4.35 -6.64 -11.05
C ALA A 40 -4.79 -5.38 -11.80
N SER A 41 -4.99 -4.28 -11.08
CA SER A 41 -5.46 -3.01 -11.66
C SER A 41 -4.52 -2.48 -12.75
N THR A 42 -3.21 -2.70 -12.61
CA THR A 42 -2.21 -2.33 -13.63
C THR A 42 -2.41 -3.09 -14.93
N VAL A 43 -2.61 -4.41 -14.85
CA VAL A 43 -2.83 -5.27 -16.01
C VAL A 43 -4.15 -4.92 -16.71
N ILE A 44 -5.20 -4.63 -15.95
CA ILE A 44 -6.50 -4.22 -16.51
C ILE A 44 -6.37 -2.86 -17.20
N ALA A 45 -5.62 -1.91 -16.62
CA ALA A 45 -5.40 -0.59 -17.21
C ALA A 45 -4.61 -0.66 -18.53
N GLU A 46 -3.55 -1.47 -18.57
CA GLU A 46 -2.77 -1.72 -19.80
C GLU A 46 -3.66 -2.35 -20.88
N LEU A 47 -4.49 -3.33 -20.51
CA LEU A 47 -5.40 -3.99 -21.42
C LEU A 47 -6.50 -3.05 -21.93
N ALA A 48 -7.03 -2.17 -21.09
CA ALA A 48 -8.02 -1.18 -21.50
C ALA A 48 -7.45 -0.23 -22.57
N ALA A 49 -6.20 0.21 -22.42
CA ALA A 49 -5.53 1.04 -23.43
C ALA A 49 -5.36 0.29 -24.76
N GLU A 50 -4.98 -1.00 -24.72
CA GLU A 50 -4.87 -1.82 -25.94
C GLU A 50 -6.22 -2.05 -26.63
N VAL A 51 -7.30 -2.17 -25.85
CA VAL A 51 -8.67 -2.24 -26.40
C VAL A 51 -9.08 -0.91 -27.04
N ASP A 52 -8.77 0.23 -26.42
CA ASP A 52 -9.05 1.55 -27.01
C ASP A 52 -8.29 1.75 -28.34
N ASP A 53 -7.04 1.29 -28.42
CA ASP A 53 -6.27 1.29 -29.68
C ASP A 53 -6.93 0.40 -30.75
N ALA A 54 -7.44 -0.79 -30.35
CA ALA A 54 -8.15 -1.69 -31.25
C ALA A 54 -9.48 -1.10 -31.74
N VAL A 55 -10.21 -0.38 -30.88
CA VAL A 55 -11.41 0.39 -31.27
C VAL A 55 -11.06 1.44 -32.31
N ALA A 56 -10.03 2.25 -32.06
CA ALA A 56 -9.60 3.31 -32.98
C ALA A 56 -9.16 2.75 -34.35
N ALA A 57 -8.49 1.59 -34.35
CA ALA A 57 -8.12 0.89 -35.58
C ALA A 57 -9.37 0.41 -36.34
N ALA A 58 -10.32 -0.23 -35.66
CA ALA A 58 -11.57 -0.69 -36.27
C ALA A 58 -12.40 0.46 -36.83
N GLU A 59 -12.47 1.61 -36.14
CA GLU A 59 -13.13 2.83 -36.63
C GLU A 59 -12.49 3.36 -37.92
N LYS A 60 -11.15 3.41 -37.97
CA LYS A 60 -10.42 3.82 -39.17
C LYS A 60 -10.67 2.89 -40.34
N HIS A 61 -10.67 1.57 -40.11
CA HIS A 61 -10.93 0.58 -41.14
C HIS A 61 -12.39 0.62 -41.63
N TYR A 62 -13.35 0.80 -40.71
CA TYR A 62 -14.75 1.02 -41.04
C TYR A 62 -14.93 2.26 -41.94
N ALA A 63 -14.34 3.40 -41.57
CA ALA A 63 -14.45 4.64 -42.34
C ALA A 63 -13.89 4.48 -43.77
N ALA A 64 -12.72 3.87 -43.91
CA ALA A 64 -12.11 3.62 -45.21
C ALA A 64 -12.92 2.63 -46.07
N ALA A 65 -13.50 1.59 -45.46
CA ALA A 65 -14.36 0.63 -46.15
C ALA A 65 -15.69 1.29 -46.59
N ASN A 66 -16.26 2.15 -45.75
CA ASN A 66 -17.46 2.90 -46.05
C ASN A 66 -17.25 3.88 -47.22
N GLU A 67 -16.16 4.65 -47.21
CA GLU A 67 -15.79 5.54 -48.33
C GLU A 67 -15.66 4.77 -49.65
N ARG A 68 -15.05 3.58 -49.62
CA ARG A 68 -14.91 2.73 -50.80
C ARG A 68 -16.26 2.16 -51.24
N ALA A 69 -17.11 1.74 -50.33
CA ALA A 69 -18.40 1.13 -50.64
C ALA A 69 -19.41 2.10 -51.28
N ILE A 70 -19.27 3.41 -51.06
CA ILE A 70 -20.13 4.45 -51.64
C ILE A 70 -19.55 5.09 -52.90
N ASP A 71 -18.33 4.73 -53.30
CA ASP A 71 -17.68 5.28 -54.49
C ASP A 71 -18.36 4.75 -55.78
N PRO A 72 -18.96 5.63 -56.61
CA PRO A 72 -19.63 5.21 -57.84
C PRO A 72 -18.67 4.77 -58.94
N THR A 73 -17.37 4.96 -58.77
CA THR A 73 -16.34 4.66 -59.78
C THR A 73 -15.78 3.24 -59.68
N ILE A 74 -16.08 2.51 -58.59
CA ILE A 74 -15.55 1.15 -58.39
C ILE A 74 -16.51 0.06 -58.88
N PRO A 75 -15.99 -1.09 -59.34
CA PRO A 75 -16.83 -2.21 -59.78
C PRO A 75 -17.72 -2.78 -58.67
N GLY A 76 -18.90 -3.30 -59.03
CA GLY A 76 -19.87 -3.84 -58.06
C GLY A 76 -19.32 -4.97 -57.16
N GLU A 77 -18.40 -5.80 -57.66
CA GLU A 77 -17.72 -6.81 -56.83
C GLU A 77 -16.84 -6.18 -55.74
N ALA A 78 -16.15 -5.08 -56.07
CA ALA A 78 -15.33 -4.33 -55.11
C ALA A 78 -16.20 -3.59 -54.07
N VAL A 79 -17.42 -3.16 -54.46
CA VAL A 79 -18.42 -2.62 -53.51
C VAL A 79 -18.87 -3.70 -52.53
N ALA A 80 -19.17 -4.91 -53.01
CA ALA A 80 -19.61 -6.02 -52.15
C ALA A 80 -18.53 -6.41 -51.13
N GLU A 81 -17.26 -6.43 -51.54
CA GLU A 81 -16.14 -6.68 -50.63
C GLU A 81 -15.98 -5.54 -49.61
N ALA A 82 -16.05 -4.28 -50.05
CA ALA A 82 -15.98 -3.13 -49.16
C ALA A 82 -17.10 -3.15 -48.10
N ARG A 83 -18.31 -3.57 -48.47
CA ARG A 83 -19.42 -3.74 -47.51
C ARG A 83 -19.16 -4.82 -46.47
N ARG A 84 -18.60 -5.97 -46.87
CA ARG A 84 -18.24 -7.03 -45.91
C ARG A 84 -17.20 -6.55 -44.91
N VAL A 85 -16.13 -5.92 -45.40
CA VAL A 85 -15.09 -5.35 -44.55
C VAL A 85 -15.68 -4.29 -43.61
N MET A 86 -16.60 -3.46 -44.09
CA MET A 86 -17.30 -2.47 -43.27
C MET A 86 -18.13 -3.14 -42.15
N GLU A 87 -18.93 -4.15 -42.47
CA GLU A 87 -19.75 -4.88 -41.49
C GLU A 87 -18.88 -5.60 -40.44
N ASP A 88 -17.81 -6.26 -40.86
CA ASP A 88 -16.86 -6.94 -39.97
C ASP A 88 -16.20 -5.94 -39.00
N ASN A 89 -15.75 -4.78 -39.50
CA ASN A 89 -15.15 -3.76 -38.66
C ASN A 89 -16.15 -3.08 -37.72
N ASP A 90 -17.42 -2.92 -38.12
CA ASP A 90 -18.46 -2.41 -37.22
C ASP A 90 -18.72 -3.39 -36.07
N PHE A 91 -18.78 -4.69 -36.36
CA PHE A 91 -18.92 -5.72 -35.31
C PHE A 91 -17.74 -5.69 -34.33
N ILE A 92 -16.50 -5.65 -34.84
CA ILE A 92 -15.29 -5.56 -34.02
C ILE A 92 -15.34 -4.30 -33.15
N ARG A 93 -15.68 -3.15 -33.73
CA ARG A 93 -15.81 -1.88 -33.01
C ARG A 93 -16.82 -1.97 -31.88
N GLN A 94 -18.03 -2.47 -32.14
CA GLN A 94 -19.07 -2.61 -31.11
C GLN A 94 -18.63 -3.54 -29.98
N ARG A 95 -18.03 -4.69 -30.33
CA ARG A 95 -17.53 -5.66 -29.35
C ARG A 95 -16.41 -5.06 -28.48
N MET A 96 -15.45 -4.38 -29.09
CA MET A 96 -14.32 -3.76 -28.37
C MET A 96 -14.77 -2.59 -27.51
N HIS A 97 -15.76 -1.80 -27.93
CA HIS A 97 -16.37 -0.78 -27.07
C HIS A 97 -17.01 -1.37 -25.80
N GLU A 98 -17.76 -2.46 -25.93
CA GLU A 98 -18.34 -3.12 -24.76
C GLU A 98 -17.25 -3.75 -23.87
N ALA A 99 -16.19 -4.28 -24.47
CA ALA A 99 -15.02 -4.76 -23.72
C ALA A 99 -14.35 -3.63 -22.93
N ALA A 100 -14.09 -2.48 -23.57
CA ALA A 100 -13.50 -1.31 -22.92
C ALA A 100 -14.35 -0.82 -21.74
N ARG A 101 -15.67 -0.76 -21.93
CA ARG A 101 -16.61 -0.38 -20.88
C ARG A 101 -16.50 -1.31 -19.67
N ARG A 102 -16.52 -2.63 -19.89
CA ARG A 102 -16.40 -3.62 -18.81
C ARG A 102 -15.04 -3.62 -18.13
N LEU A 103 -13.96 -3.44 -18.90
CA LEU A 103 -12.61 -3.33 -18.34
C LEU A 103 -12.46 -2.09 -17.45
N LYS A 104 -13.11 -0.98 -17.80
CA LYS A 104 -13.14 0.21 -16.96
C LYS A 104 -13.87 -0.04 -15.64
N ASP A 105 -15.04 -0.69 -15.69
CA ASP A 105 -15.78 -1.07 -14.48
C ASP A 105 -14.94 -2.00 -13.59
N GLU A 106 -14.30 -3.01 -14.17
CA GLU A 106 -13.44 -3.96 -13.43
C GLU A 106 -12.16 -3.28 -12.89
N LEU A 107 -11.61 -2.29 -13.61
CA LEU A 107 -10.46 -1.52 -13.14
C LEU A 107 -10.75 -0.79 -11.84
N ASP A 108 -11.92 -0.17 -11.74
CA ASP A 108 -12.33 0.55 -10.53
C ASP A 108 -12.53 -0.42 -9.35
N VAL A 109 -13.09 -1.60 -9.62
CA VAL A 109 -13.21 -2.69 -8.62
C VAL A 109 -11.83 -3.19 -8.17
N ALA A 110 -10.91 -3.44 -9.11
CA ALA A 110 -9.57 -3.92 -8.81
C ALA A 110 -8.78 -2.90 -7.96
N LYS A 111 -8.87 -1.61 -8.30
CA LYS A 111 -8.26 -0.52 -7.52
C LYS A 111 -8.81 -0.46 -6.09
N ALA A 112 -10.13 -0.57 -5.93
CA ALA A 112 -10.75 -0.56 -4.61
C ALA A 112 -10.27 -1.74 -3.76
N ARG A 113 -10.24 -2.96 -4.35
CA ARG A 113 -9.74 -4.16 -3.68
C ARG A 113 -8.28 -4.04 -3.24
N GLU A 114 -7.42 -3.52 -4.10
CA GLU A 114 -5.99 -3.32 -3.80
C GLU A 114 -5.79 -2.28 -2.68
N ALA A 115 -6.53 -1.17 -2.73
CA ALA A 115 -6.50 -0.16 -1.68
C ALA A 115 -6.99 -0.70 -0.33
N ASP A 116 -8.06 -1.49 -0.34
CA ASP A 116 -8.58 -2.14 0.88
C ASP A 116 -7.58 -3.14 1.46
N ALA A 117 -6.92 -3.94 0.60
CA ALA A 117 -5.89 -4.88 1.03
C ALA A 117 -4.69 -4.15 1.67
N ALA A 118 -4.21 -3.06 1.05
CA ALA A 118 -3.15 -2.23 1.61
C ALA A 118 -3.55 -1.64 2.97
N ARG A 119 -4.78 -1.09 3.07
CA ARG A 119 -5.31 -0.54 4.31
C ARG A 119 -5.40 -1.59 5.42
N GLN A 120 -5.81 -2.83 5.10
CA GLN A 120 -5.89 -3.91 6.09
C GLN A 120 -4.52 -4.24 6.69
N ILE A 121 -3.46 -4.22 5.88
CA ILE A 121 -2.09 -4.41 6.36
C ILE A 121 -1.72 -3.31 7.36
N GLU A 122 -1.93 -2.04 7.02
CA GLU A 122 -1.63 -0.90 7.90
C GLU A 122 -2.43 -0.95 9.21
N VAL A 123 -3.73 -1.24 9.12
CA VAL A 123 -4.62 -1.36 10.28
C VAL A 123 -4.17 -2.49 11.19
N SER A 124 -3.77 -3.64 10.63
CA SER A 124 -3.27 -4.77 11.41
C SER A 124 -1.96 -4.43 12.14
N ALA A 125 -1.04 -3.72 11.48
CA ALA A 125 0.22 -3.29 12.07
C ALA A 125 0.00 -2.29 13.21
N PHE A 126 -0.90 -1.31 13.01
CA PHE A 126 -1.28 -0.36 14.04
C PHE A 126 -1.87 -1.04 15.29
N PHE A 127 -2.78 -2.00 15.11
CA PHE A 127 -3.36 -2.70 16.25
C PHE A 127 -2.35 -3.59 16.98
N ALA A 128 -1.40 -4.21 16.26
CA ALA A 128 -0.31 -4.95 16.90
C ALA A 128 0.55 -4.04 17.80
N GLU A 129 0.92 -2.84 17.33
CA GLU A 129 1.67 -1.87 18.13
C GLU A 129 0.86 -1.36 19.33
N ARG A 130 -0.42 -1.02 19.11
CA ARG A 130 -1.31 -0.59 20.19
C ARG A 130 -1.42 -1.65 21.28
N ASP A 131 -1.53 -2.92 20.90
CA ASP A 131 -1.69 -4.01 21.85
C ASP A 131 -0.38 -4.29 22.65
N LEU A 132 0.79 -4.07 22.03
CA LEU A 132 2.07 -4.02 22.75
C LEU A 132 2.10 -2.87 23.75
N LEU A 133 1.73 -1.66 23.33
CA LEU A 133 1.69 -0.50 24.22
C LEU A 133 0.71 -0.70 25.39
N ILE A 134 -0.45 -1.31 25.15
CA ILE A 134 -1.39 -1.66 26.22
C ILE A 134 -0.74 -2.61 27.23
N ARG A 135 0.03 -3.60 26.76
CA ARG A 135 0.76 -4.54 27.63
C ARG A 135 1.83 -3.81 28.44
N ASP A 136 2.63 -2.99 27.78
CA ASP A 136 3.71 -2.24 28.44
C ASP A 136 3.15 -1.28 29.49
N LEU A 137 2.07 -0.57 29.17
CA LEU A 137 1.37 0.27 30.13
C LEU A 137 0.89 -0.52 31.34
N ARG A 138 0.24 -1.68 31.13
CA ARG A 138 -0.23 -2.54 32.22
C ARG A 138 0.90 -3.07 33.10
N GLN A 139 2.07 -3.35 32.53
CA GLN A 139 3.20 -3.95 33.25
C GLN A 139 4.12 -2.92 33.90
N GLN A 140 4.31 -1.76 33.27
CA GLN A 140 5.37 -0.83 33.62
C GLN A 140 4.85 0.42 34.33
N TYR A 141 3.61 0.85 34.06
CA TYR A 141 3.09 2.11 34.58
C TYR A 141 3.14 2.17 36.11
N GLU A 142 2.58 1.17 36.80
CA GLU A 142 2.52 1.17 38.27
C GLU A 142 3.91 1.15 38.90
N ASN A 143 4.88 0.47 38.27
CA ASN A 143 6.27 0.49 38.72
C ASN A 143 6.87 1.89 38.58
N ALA A 144 6.74 2.52 37.42
CA ALA A 144 7.24 3.87 37.18
C ALA A 144 6.57 4.89 38.11
N ALA A 145 5.24 4.83 38.24
CA ALA A 145 4.47 5.69 39.14
C ALA A 145 4.87 5.47 40.60
N GLY A 146 5.16 4.23 41.01
CA GLY A 146 5.67 3.89 42.34
C GLY A 146 7.02 4.52 42.64
N VAL A 147 7.96 4.53 41.69
CA VAL A 147 9.25 5.21 41.84
C VAL A 147 9.05 6.72 42.01
N ILE A 148 8.22 7.35 41.16
CA ILE A 148 7.96 8.78 41.24
C ILE A 148 7.28 9.12 42.58
N LEU A 149 6.26 8.36 42.99
CA LEU A 149 5.56 8.54 44.26
C LEU A 149 6.50 8.43 45.46
N SER A 150 7.44 7.49 45.44
CA SER A 150 8.47 7.34 46.47
C SER A 150 9.36 8.59 46.58
N LEU A 151 9.78 9.15 45.44
CA LEU A 151 10.57 10.38 45.40
C LEU A 151 9.77 11.58 45.92
N LEU A 152 8.51 11.75 45.51
CA LEU A 152 7.64 12.83 45.99
C LEU A 152 7.44 12.78 47.51
N ARG A 153 7.22 11.59 48.08
CA ARG A 153 7.11 11.42 49.54
C ARG A 153 8.42 11.69 50.29
N ARG A 154 9.56 11.37 49.70
CA ARG A 154 10.88 11.70 50.28
C ARG A 154 11.13 13.19 50.24
N LEU A 155 10.77 13.86 49.15
CA LEU A 155 10.87 15.31 49.02
C LEU A 155 9.97 16.01 50.06
N GLN A 156 8.71 15.56 50.20
CA GLN A 156 7.78 16.12 51.19
C GLN A 156 8.32 16.01 52.63
N ARG A 157 8.92 14.87 52.98
CA ARG A 157 9.57 14.70 54.29
C ARG A 157 10.81 15.59 54.45
N SER A 158 11.62 15.73 53.41
CA SER A 158 12.80 16.60 53.42
C SER A 158 12.39 18.06 53.64
N ASP A 159 11.40 18.55 52.91
CA ASP A 159 10.92 19.93 53.03
C ASP A 159 10.30 20.20 54.42
N ALA A 160 9.54 19.23 54.95
CA ALA A 160 9.02 19.31 56.31
C ALA A 160 10.13 19.38 57.37
N GLU A 161 11.23 18.64 57.17
CA GLU A 161 12.37 18.66 58.07
C GLU A 161 13.16 19.97 57.99
N LEU A 162 13.34 20.53 56.79
CA LEU A 162 13.91 21.87 56.62
C LEU A 162 13.09 22.92 57.38
N ALA A 163 11.77 22.88 57.24
CA ALA A 163 10.87 23.76 57.96
C ALA A 163 11.00 23.59 59.49
N ARG A 164 11.08 22.34 59.98
CA ARG A 164 11.28 22.03 61.42
C ARG A 164 12.59 22.58 61.96
N LEU A 165 13.66 22.54 61.16
CA LEU A 165 14.99 23.05 61.51
C LEU A 165 15.13 24.56 61.31
N GLY A 166 14.09 25.26 60.82
CA GLY A 166 14.16 26.69 60.51
C GLY A 166 15.04 27.00 59.29
N LEU A 167 15.31 26.01 58.45
CA LEU A 167 16.07 26.15 57.22
C LEU A 167 15.12 26.55 56.07
N GLY A 168 15.55 27.51 55.26
CA GLY A 168 14.80 27.95 54.09
C GLY A 168 14.78 26.89 52.98
N LEU A 169 13.83 27.03 52.05
CA LEU A 169 13.71 26.16 50.87
C LEU A 169 14.92 26.25 49.93
N ASP A 170 15.82 27.23 50.10
CA ASP A 170 17.08 27.29 49.34
C ASP A 170 18.01 26.11 49.66
N ALA A 171 17.84 25.47 50.82
CA ALA A 171 18.48 24.20 51.16
C ALA A 171 17.66 22.97 50.71
N GLY A 172 16.57 23.19 49.98
CA GLY A 172 15.63 22.18 49.48
C GLY A 172 16.30 21.20 48.52
N ALA A 173 15.94 19.92 48.64
CA ALA A 173 16.48 18.88 47.76
C ALA A 173 16.09 19.12 46.28
N GLU A 174 14.87 19.60 46.02
CA GLU A 174 14.41 19.93 44.65
C GLU A 174 15.13 21.17 44.10
N THR A 175 15.27 22.22 44.92
CA THR A 175 16.04 23.44 44.61
C THR A 175 17.48 23.07 44.23
N GLY A 176 18.15 22.26 45.05
CA GLY A 176 19.52 21.81 44.79
C GLY A 176 19.64 20.91 43.56
N ALA A 177 18.73 19.95 43.37
CA ALA A 177 18.76 19.04 42.23
C ALA A 177 18.50 19.75 40.89
N ARG A 178 17.69 20.81 40.90
CA ARG A 178 17.30 21.55 39.68
C ARG A 178 18.11 22.83 39.47
N GLY A 179 18.90 23.26 40.45
CA GLY A 179 19.64 24.51 40.42
C GLY A 179 18.74 25.75 40.33
N VAL A 180 17.54 25.69 40.91
CA VAL A 180 16.55 26.79 40.86
C VAL A 180 16.41 27.45 42.23
N PRO A 181 16.23 28.79 42.32
CA PRO A 181 15.99 29.46 43.61
C PRO A 181 14.74 28.93 44.34
N ALA A 182 14.65 29.14 45.67
CA ALA A 182 13.51 28.70 46.48
C ALA A 182 12.12 29.21 46.05
N HIS A 183 12.07 30.33 45.32
CA HIS A 183 10.83 30.89 44.80
C HIS A 183 10.42 30.30 43.44
N PHE A 184 11.17 29.32 42.94
CA PHE A 184 10.87 28.57 41.70
C PHE A 184 10.60 29.47 40.49
N HIS A 185 11.32 30.59 40.39
CA HIS A 185 11.30 31.47 39.23
C HIS A 185 12.70 31.59 38.66
N THR A 186 12.80 31.52 37.34
CA THR A 186 14.06 31.68 36.60
C THR A 186 13.94 32.86 35.64
N ALA A 187 15.02 33.19 34.92
CA ALA A 187 14.97 34.20 33.86
C ALA A 187 13.94 33.84 32.75
N ASN A 188 13.63 32.55 32.59
CA ASN A 188 12.70 32.04 31.57
C ASN A 188 11.27 31.87 32.09
N GLY A 189 10.96 32.33 33.31
CA GLY A 189 9.64 32.27 33.91
C GLY A 189 9.51 31.29 35.08
N PRO A 190 8.26 31.04 35.55
CA PRO A 190 7.99 30.18 36.68
C PRO A 190 8.24 28.71 36.35
N VAL A 191 8.68 27.97 37.35
CA VAL A 191 9.02 26.57 37.25
C VAL A 191 8.12 25.78 38.18
N SER A 192 7.23 24.93 37.63
CA SER A 192 6.35 24.10 38.46
C SER A 192 7.15 23.20 39.40
N ARG A 193 6.64 23.03 40.61
CA ARG A 193 7.22 22.11 41.58
C ARG A 193 6.83 20.69 41.23
N LEU A 194 7.67 19.73 41.60
CA LEU A 194 7.35 18.31 41.44
C LEU A 194 6.07 17.91 42.20
N TYR A 195 5.70 18.64 43.26
CA TYR A 195 4.43 18.44 43.97
C TYR A 195 3.19 18.72 43.12
N ASP A 196 3.31 19.58 42.12
CA ASP A 196 2.19 19.96 41.25
C ASP A 196 1.88 18.86 40.22
N ALA A 197 2.73 17.83 40.13
CA ALA A 197 2.49 16.68 39.28
C ALA A 197 1.18 15.99 39.67
N ARG A 198 0.47 15.45 38.68
CA ARG A 198 -0.69 14.58 38.90
C ARG A 198 -0.40 13.21 38.32
N LEU A 199 -0.33 12.22 39.20
CA LEU A 199 -0.11 10.83 38.81
C LEU A 199 -1.45 10.09 38.89
N PRO A 200 -2.11 9.75 37.77
CA PRO A 200 -3.36 9.01 37.80
C PRO A 200 -3.16 7.61 38.37
N GLN A 201 -4.23 7.03 38.90
CA GLN A 201 -4.26 5.59 39.14
C GLN A 201 -4.42 4.88 37.79
N PHE A 202 -3.67 3.80 37.56
CA PHE A 202 -3.81 3.05 36.30
C PHE A 202 -5.13 2.29 36.24
N TYR A 203 -5.52 1.72 37.39
CA TYR A 203 -6.79 1.06 37.58
C TYR A 203 -7.69 1.90 38.51
N GLY A 204 -8.92 2.16 38.09
CA GLY A 204 -9.90 2.88 38.88
C GLY A 204 -9.96 4.38 38.58
N HIS A 205 -10.46 5.15 39.54
CA HIS A 205 -10.65 6.59 39.42
C HIS A 205 -9.79 7.34 40.43
N GLY A 206 -9.20 8.45 40.00
CA GLY A 206 -8.45 9.36 40.86
C GLY A 206 -6.94 9.31 40.63
N TYR A 207 -6.20 9.75 41.65
CA TYR A 207 -4.76 9.98 41.55
C TYR A 207 -3.99 9.18 42.63
N LEU A 208 -2.81 8.69 42.26
CA LEU A 208 -1.79 8.22 43.19
C LEU A 208 -1.12 9.39 43.91
N TRP A 209 -1.05 10.55 43.23
CA TRP A 209 -0.54 11.81 43.76
C TRP A 209 -1.20 13.01 43.05
N PRO A 210 -1.60 14.07 43.76
CA PRO A 210 -1.71 14.13 45.22
C PRO A 210 -2.80 13.17 45.73
N ARG A 211 -2.71 12.78 47.01
CA ARG A 211 -3.78 12.03 47.70
C ARG A 211 -4.65 12.97 48.51
#